data_AF-A0A2V7HVC5-F1
#
_entry.id   AF-A0A2V7HVC5-F1
#
_cell.length_a   1.000
_cell.length_b   1.000
_cell.length_c   1.000
_cell.angle_alpha   90.00
_cell.angle_beta   90.00
_cell.angle_gamma   90.00
#
_symmetry.space_group_name_H-M   'P 1'
#
loop_
_entity.id
_entity.type
_entity.pdbx_description
1 polymer ?
#
loop_
_entity_poly.entity_id
_entity_poly.type
_entity_poly.pdbx_seq_one_letter_code
_entity_poly.pdbx_strand_id
1 'polypeptide(L)'
;SWWNLSPAFLILWIPGGFRATCYYYRKAYYRSFFGSPPACAVKDWSRRYTGETRFPFVLQNIHRYFFWLSMLVVVFLWHDAILAFDFGGRFGMGVGTLVLLVNAALLTLYSISCHSCRHLCGGHLDVFSKAPTRLTLWRAISRLNERHMLLAWISLIWVGLTDVYVRLLSLDVIRDLRFF
;
A
#
# COMPACT_ATOMS: atom_id res chain seq x y z
N SER A 1 29.32 11.45 1.71
CA SER A 1 28.26 10.43 1.73
C SER A 1 28.67 9.30 0.80
N TRP A 2 28.55 8.03 1.19
CA TRP A 2 28.84 6.88 0.31
C TRP A 2 27.65 6.49 -0.57
N TRP A 3 26.46 7.02 -0.28
CA TRP A 3 25.23 6.85 -1.04
C TRP A 3 24.76 8.20 -1.58
N ASN A 4 24.73 8.35 -2.91
CA ASN A 4 24.35 9.58 -3.60
C ASN A 4 22.90 9.56 -4.12
N LEU A 5 22.19 8.44 -3.93
CA LEU A 5 20.79 8.31 -4.32
C LEU A 5 19.87 8.63 -3.14
N SER A 6 18.59 8.88 -3.41
CA SER A 6 17.62 9.06 -2.32
C SER A 6 17.60 7.81 -1.43
N PRO A 7 17.61 7.95 -0.09
CA PRO A 7 17.40 6.82 0.83
C PRO A 7 16.09 6.07 0.56
N ALA A 8 15.10 6.72 -0.08
CA ALA A 8 13.86 6.09 -0.50
C ALA A 8 14.08 4.82 -1.34
N PHE A 9 15.14 4.77 -2.16
CA PHE A 9 15.45 3.58 -2.97
C PHE A 9 15.82 2.36 -2.13
N LEU A 10 16.37 2.55 -0.93
CA LEU A 10 16.74 1.46 -0.03
C LEU A 10 15.50 0.78 0.58
N ILE A 11 14.42 1.53 0.75
CA ILE A 11 13.17 1.03 1.35
C ILE A 11 12.10 0.69 0.30
N LEU A 12 12.23 1.20 -0.94
CA LEU A 12 11.22 1.11 -2.00
C LEU A 12 10.81 -0.33 -2.36
N TRP A 13 11.72 -1.30 -2.22
CA TRP A 13 11.42 -2.69 -2.51
C TRP A 13 10.30 -3.27 -1.62
N ILE A 14 10.07 -2.72 -0.43
CA ILE A 14 8.98 -3.13 0.47
C ILE A 14 7.61 -2.70 -0.08
N PRO A 15 7.27 -1.40 -0.18
CA PRO A 15 5.98 -0.95 -0.70
C PRO A 15 5.84 -1.27 -2.20
N GLY A 16 6.94 -1.24 -2.95
CA GLY A 16 6.97 -1.64 -4.36
C GLY A 16 6.66 -3.11 -4.54
N GLY A 17 7.27 -4.00 -3.74
CA GLY A 17 6.97 -5.43 -3.71
C GLY A 17 5.54 -5.71 -3.26
N PHE A 18 5.05 -5.01 -2.23
CA PHE A 18 3.66 -5.10 -1.77
C PHE A 18 2.66 -4.76 -2.87
N ARG A 19 2.90 -3.68 -3.62
CA ARG A 19 2.08 -3.28 -4.78
C ARG A 19 2.19 -4.29 -5.92
N ALA A 20 3.40 -4.66 -6.33
CA ALA A 20 3.62 -5.58 -7.45
C ALA A 20 2.99 -6.97 -7.22
N THR A 21 2.97 -7.42 -5.96
CA THR A 21 2.39 -8.72 -5.58
C THR A 21 0.89 -8.67 -5.25
N CYS A 22 0.28 -7.48 -5.28
CA CYS A 22 -1.14 -7.32 -4.99
C CYS A 22 -2.01 -7.92 -6.09
N TYR A 23 -3.17 -8.47 -5.70
CA TYR A 23 -4.16 -9.05 -6.61
C TYR A 23 -4.58 -8.11 -7.75
N TYR A 24 -4.66 -6.80 -7.50
CA TYR A 24 -4.98 -5.82 -8.53
C TYR A 24 -3.89 -5.75 -9.62
N TYR A 25 -2.63 -5.52 -9.23
CA TYR A 25 -1.52 -5.43 -10.17
C TYR A 25 -1.31 -6.77 -10.88
N ARG A 26 -1.47 -7.88 -10.16
CA ARG A 26 -1.52 -9.23 -10.71
C ARG A 26 -2.48 -9.35 -11.88
N LYS A 27 -3.73 -8.93 -11.71
CA LYS A 27 -4.72 -8.96 -12.80
C LYS A 27 -4.26 -8.15 -14.01
N ALA A 28 -3.61 -7.00 -13.79
CA ALA A 28 -3.11 -6.18 -14.89
C ALA A 28 -2.06 -6.93 -15.71
N TYR A 29 -0.97 -7.38 -15.07
CA TYR A 29 0.13 -7.97 -15.82
C TYR A 29 -0.13 -9.41 -16.29
N TYR A 30 -0.99 -10.18 -15.62
CA TYR A 30 -1.45 -11.49 -16.12
C TYR A 30 -2.20 -11.34 -17.45
N ARG A 31 -2.99 -10.28 -17.60
CA ARG A 31 -3.76 -10.02 -18.81
C ARG A 31 -2.93 -9.40 -19.91
N SER A 32 -2.15 -8.37 -19.59
CA SER A 32 -1.44 -7.57 -20.60
C SER A 32 -0.14 -8.21 -21.06
N PHE A 33 0.61 -8.87 -20.18
CA PHE A 33 1.95 -9.41 -20.51
C PHE A 33 1.99 -10.94 -20.63
N PHE A 34 1.18 -11.65 -19.85
CA PHE A 34 1.17 -13.13 -19.86
C PHE A 34 -0.05 -13.76 -20.54
N GLY A 35 -1.01 -12.95 -20.98
CA GLY A 35 -2.24 -13.41 -21.65
C GLY A 35 -2.93 -14.59 -20.95
N SER A 36 -3.17 -14.51 -19.64
CA SER A 36 -3.66 -15.63 -18.82
C SER A 36 -4.92 -15.32 -17.98
N PRO A 37 -6.14 -15.43 -18.54
CA PRO A 37 -6.55 -15.07 -19.91
C PRO A 37 -6.67 -13.55 -20.06
N PRO A 38 -6.43 -12.97 -21.25
CA PRO A 38 -6.54 -11.53 -21.46
C PRO A 38 -7.98 -11.01 -21.31
N ALA A 39 -8.98 -11.82 -21.68
CA ALA A 39 -10.40 -11.51 -21.52
C ALA A 39 -11.22 -12.79 -21.28
N CYS A 40 -12.45 -12.67 -20.77
CA CYS A 40 -13.29 -13.83 -20.39
C CYS A 40 -13.58 -14.81 -21.54
N ALA A 41 -13.61 -14.32 -22.78
CA ALA A 41 -13.86 -15.13 -23.97
C ALA A 41 -12.58 -15.47 -24.77
N VAL A 42 -11.41 -15.02 -24.32
CA VAL A 42 -10.15 -15.19 -25.05
C VAL A 42 -9.29 -16.21 -24.34
N LYS A 43 -8.87 -17.24 -25.08
CA LYS A 43 -8.03 -18.31 -24.57
C LYS A 43 -6.68 -17.80 -24.08
N ASP A 44 -6.17 -18.42 -23.01
CA ASP A 44 -4.81 -18.21 -22.53
C ASP A 44 -3.77 -18.42 -23.64
N TRP A 45 -2.69 -17.63 -23.62
CA TRP A 45 -1.53 -17.89 -24.48
C TRP A 45 -0.83 -19.21 -24.13
N SER A 46 -0.90 -19.62 -22.86
CA SER A 46 -0.37 -20.92 -22.42
C SER A 46 -1.28 -22.05 -22.86
N ARG A 47 -0.68 -23.14 -23.36
CA ARG A 47 -1.40 -24.39 -23.68
C ARG A 47 -1.88 -25.14 -22.44
N ARG A 48 -1.25 -24.92 -21.28
CA ARG A 48 -1.57 -25.59 -20.01
C ARG A 48 -1.77 -24.57 -18.89
N TYR A 49 -2.89 -24.68 -18.20
CA TYR A 49 -3.14 -23.92 -16.99
C TYR A 49 -2.37 -24.53 -15.83
N THR A 50 -1.43 -23.79 -15.25
CA THR A 50 -0.60 -24.24 -14.11
C THR A 50 -0.99 -23.55 -12.80
N GLY A 51 -1.99 -22.67 -12.84
CA GLY A 51 -2.34 -21.81 -11.72
C GLY A 51 -1.16 -20.98 -11.21
N GLU A 52 -1.14 -20.70 -9.91
CA GLU A 52 -0.07 -19.95 -9.22
C GLU A 52 1.00 -20.87 -8.61
N THR A 53 1.18 -22.07 -9.15
CA THR A 53 2.08 -23.09 -8.56
C THR A 53 3.49 -23.06 -9.16
N ARG A 54 3.68 -22.39 -10.31
CA ARG A 54 4.95 -22.36 -11.04
C ARG A 54 5.53 -20.95 -11.13
N PHE A 55 6.86 -20.85 -11.24
CA PHE A 55 7.53 -19.60 -11.56
C PHE A 55 7.04 -19.04 -12.91
N PRO A 56 6.77 -17.73 -13.03
CA PRO A 56 6.95 -16.65 -12.04
C PRO A 56 5.77 -16.44 -11.08
N PHE A 57 4.63 -17.09 -11.31
CA PHE A 57 3.37 -16.86 -10.59
C PHE A 57 3.37 -17.31 -9.12
N VAL A 58 4.28 -18.19 -8.73
CA VAL A 58 4.48 -18.58 -7.32
C VAL A 58 4.87 -17.40 -6.43
N LEU A 59 5.53 -16.37 -6.98
CA LEU A 59 5.99 -15.19 -6.24
C LEU A 59 4.82 -14.36 -5.68
N GLN A 60 3.60 -14.54 -6.21
CA GLN A 60 2.42 -13.83 -5.73
C GLN A 60 2.04 -14.21 -4.30
N ASN A 61 2.40 -15.43 -3.88
CA ASN A 61 2.20 -15.88 -2.51
C ASN A 61 3.03 -15.06 -1.50
N ILE A 62 4.07 -14.35 -1.94
CA ILE A 62 4.92 -13.51 -1.09
C ILE A 62 4.18 -12.24 -0.65
N HIS A 63 3.06 -11.88 -1.28
CA HIS A 63 2.24 -10.73 -0.90
C HIS A 63 1.91 -10.71 0.61
N ARG A 64 1.68 -11.89 1.20
CA ARG A 64 1.40 -12.02 2.66
C ARG A 64 2.56 -11.56 3.53
N TYR A 65 3.81 -11.75 3.09
CA TYR A 65 5.00 -11.31 3.82
C TYR A 65 5.24 -9.82 3.60
N PHE A 66 5.07 -9.35 2.37
CA PHE A 66 5.12 -7.92 2.06
C PHE A 66 4.07 -7.12 2.81
N PHE A 67 2.89 -7.68 3.09
CA PHE A 67 1.88 -7.05 3.94
C PHE A 67 2.45 -6.71 5.32
N TRP A 68 3.09 -7.67 5.99
CA TRP A 68 3.71 -7.45 7.32
C TRP A 68 4.86 -6.44 7.26
N LEU A 69 5.72 -6.53 6.25
CA LEU A 69 6.79 -5.54 6.06
C LEU A 69 6.22 -4.14 5.81
N SER A 70 5.15 -4.02 5.01
CA SER A 70 4.48 -2.76 4.74
C SER A 70 3.81 -2.17 5.98
N MET A 71 3.31 -3.01 6.91
CA MET A 71 2.79 -2.53 8.19
C MET A 71 3.86 -1.83 9.02
N LEU A 72 5.09 -2.35 9.02
CA LEU A 72 6.21 -1.69 9.71
C LEU A 72 6.50 -0.32 9.10
N VAL A 73 6.51 -0.21 7.77
CA VAL A 73 6.70 1.08 7.08
C VAL A 73 5.58 2.07 7.44
N VAL A 74 4.33 1.60 7.48
CA VAL A 74 3.18 2.45 7.88
C VAL A 74 3.34 2.95 9.33
N VAL A 75 3.86 2.15 10.25
CA VAL A 75 4.14 2.60 11.63
C VAL A 75 5.18 3.72 11.65
N PHE A 76 6.27 3.61 10.87
CA PHE A 76 7.24 4.69 10.74
C PHE A 76 6.64 5.96 10.13
N LEU A 77 5.79 5.83 9.11
CA LEU A 77 5.10 6.99 8.53
C LEU A 77 4.19 7.71 9.53
N TRP A 78 3.51 6.96 10.40
CA TRP A 78 2.73 7.56 11.48
C TRP A 78 3.60 8.23 12.53
N HIS A 79 4.72 7.61 12.90
CA HIS A 79 5.69 8.20 13.81
C HIS A 79 6.22 9.54 13.26
N ASP A 80 6.61 9.57 11.98
CA ASP A 80 7.09 10.79 11.32
C ASP A 80 5.98 11.85 11.20
N ALA A 81 4.74 11.44 10.92
CA ALA A 81 3.59 12.34 10.89
C ALA A 81 3.30 12.95 12.27
N ILE A 82 3.49 12.19 13.36
CA ILE A 82 3.34 12.69 14.74
C ILE A 82 4.48 13.65 15.09
N LEU A 83 5.73 13.31 14.76
CA LEU A 83 6.87 14.20 14.97
C LEU A 83 6.76 15.50 14.18
N ALA A 84 6.11 15.49 13.02
CA ALA A 84 5.87 16.68 12.23
C ALA A 84 4.95 17.72 12.89
N PHE A 85 4.34 17.41 14.04
CA PHE A 85 3.64 18.40 14.87
C PHE A 85 4.57 19.12 15.85
N ASP A 86 5.80 18.65 16.06
CA ASP A 86 6.74 19.28 16.99
C ASP A 86 7.62 20.31 16.28
N PHE A 87 7.36 21.59 16.52
CA PHE A 87 8.12 22.70 15.95
C PHE A 87 9.18 23.21 16.93
N GLY A 88 9.97 22.29 17.49
CA GLY A 88 11.07 22.60 18.41
C GLY A 88 10.61 22.79 19.86
N GLY A 89 9.76 21.89 20.35
CA GLY A 89 9.18 21.88 21.70
C GLY A 89 7.79 22.52 21.79
N ARG A 90 7.18 22.91 20.67
CA ARG A 90 5.82 23.46 20.62
C ARG A 90 4.97 22.69 19.61
N PHE A 91 3.73 22.41 19.99
CA PHE A 91 2.75 21.87 19.05
C PHE A 91 2.43 22.91 17.98
N GLY A 92 2.66 22.55 16.73
CA GLY A 92 2.38 23.37 15.56
C GLY A 92 1.79 22.54 14.43
N MET A 93 1.16 23.21 13.48
CA MET A 93 0.62 22.56 12.29
C MET A 93 0.93 23.41 11.07
N GLY A 94 1.57 22.80 10.07
CA GLY A 94 1.77 23.39 8.75
C GLY A 94 1.10 22.57 7.65
N VAL A 95 1.23 23.09 6.42
CA VAL A 95 0.86 22.34 5.22
C VAL A 95 1.68 21.05 5.14
N GLY A 96 2.97 21.07 5.47
CA GLY A 96 3.80 19.88 5.51
C GLY A 96 3.30 18.82 6.49
N THR A 97 2.91 19.21 7.71
CA THR A 97 2.31 18.29 8.70
C THR A 97 1.05 17.64 8.15
N LEU A 98 0.16 18.41 7.51
CA LEU A 98 -1.06 17.89 6.90
C LEU A 98 -0.75 16.91 5.75
N VAL A 99 0.21 17.25 4.88
CA VAL A 99 0.63 16.39 3.77
C VAL A 99 1.13 15.04 4.27
N LEU A 100 1.99 15.03 5.31
CA LEU A 100 2.51 13.79 5.91
C LEU A 100 1.40 12.97 6.59
N LEU A 101 0.48 13.62 7.30
CA LEU A 101 -0.66 12.96 7.95
C LEU A 101 -1.58 12.30 6.92
N VAL A 102 -1.94 13.02 5.85
CA VAL A 102 -2.76 12.47 4.76
C VAL A 102 -2.03 11.33 4.07
N ASN A 103 -0.71 11.43 3.89
CA ASN A 103 0.10 10.37 3.29
C ASN A 103 0.07 9.09 4.14
N ALA A 104 0.32 9.21 5.45
CA ALA A 104 0.25 8.08 6.38
C ALA A 104 -1.15 7.45 6.41
N ALA A 105 -2.21 8.27 6.43
CA ALA A 105 -3.60 7.81 6.42
C ALA A 105 -3.96 7.06 5.11
N LEU A 106 -3.60 7.62 3.94
CA LEU A 106 -3.88 6.99 2.64
C LEU A 106 -3.14 5.67 2.46
N LEU A 107 -1.86 5.60 2.86
CA LEU A 107 -1.07 4.37 2.78
C LEU A 107 -1.58 3.31 3.78
N THR A 108 -2.05 3.74 4.95
CA THR A 108 -2.74 2.85 5.89
C THR A 108 -4.01 2.29 5.26
N LEU A 109 -4.86 3.16 4.69
CA LEU A 109 -6.13 2.78 4.08
C LEU A 109 -5.93 1.82 2.89
N TYR A 110 -4.91 2.08 2.06
CA TYR A 110 -4.49 1.17 1.00
C TYR A 110 -4.08 -0.19 1.56
N SER A 111 -3.30 -0.22 2.64
CA SER A 111 -2.79 -1.46 3.20
C SER A 111 -3.88 -2.30 3.88
N ILE A 112 -4.77 -1.69 4.65
CA ILE A 112 -5.86 -2.42 5.33
C ILE A 112 -6.98 -2.85 4.35
N SER A 113 -7.10 -2.19 3.19
CA SER A 113 -8.08 -2.58 2.16
C SER A 113 -7.66 -3.81 1.35
N CYS A 114 -6.47 -4.37 1.58
CA CYS A 114 -5.97 -5.50 0.80
C CYS A 114 -6.67 -6.84 1.14
N HIS A 115 -6.55 -7.81 0.23
CA HIS A 115 -7.06 -9.17 0.45
C HIS A 115 -6.35 -9.88 1.62
N SER A 116 -5.05 -9.60 1.86
CA SER A 116 -4.33 -10.18 2.98
C SER A 116 -4.89 -9.74 4.32
N CYS A 117 -5.29 -8.47 4.47
CA CYS A 117 -5.94 -7.97 5.68
C CYS A 117 -7.34 -8.58 5.87
N ARG A 118 -8.12 -8.69 4.78
CA ARG A 118 -9.42 -9.39 4.81
C ARG A 118 -9.26 -10.85 5.27
N HIS A 119 -8.26 -11.55 4.74
CA HIS A 119 -7.93 -12.91 5.13
C HIS A 119 -7.46 -12.99 6.59
N LEU A 120 -6.69 -12.02 7.08
CA LEU A 120 -6.28 -11.97 8.48
C LEU A 120 -7.48 -11.82 9.44
N CYS A 121 -8.47 -10.99 9.07
CA CYS A 121 -9.61 -10.71 9.95
C CYS A 121 -10.70 -11.79 9.94
N GLY A 122 -10.88 -12.52 8.84
CA GLY A 122 -11.95 -13.53 8.70
C GLY A 122 -11.50 -14.92 8.24
N GLY A 123 -10.21 -15.13 7.99
CA GLY A 123 -9.68 -16.43 7.58
C GLY A 123 -9.69 -17.46 8.70
N HIS A 124 -9.71 -18.74 8.33
CA HIS A 124 -9.74 -19.89 9.23
C HIS A 124 -10.96 -19.94 10.17
N LEU A 125 -12.06 -19.28 9.79
CA LEU A 125 -13.34 -19.39 10.48
C LEU A 125 -14.29 -20.26 9.67
N ASP A 126 -14.61 -21.45 10.19
CA ASP A 126 -15.60 -22.34 9.58
C ASP A 126 -17.03 -21.96 9.96
N VAL A 127 -17.21 -21.27 11.10
CA VAL A 127 -18.53 -20.87 11.63
C VAL A 127 -18.50 -19.41 12.08
N PHE A 128 -18.96 -18.49 11.22
CA PHE A 128 -19.00 -17.06 11.51
C PHE A 128 -19.95 -16.67 12.66
N SER A 129 -20.98 -17.46 12.94
CA SER A 129 -21.93 -17.18 14.03
C SER A 129 -21.29 -17.24 15.42
N LYS A 130 -20.18 -17.98 15.58
CA LYS A 130 -19.41 -18.08 16.83
C LYS A 130 -18.38 -16.96 17.00
N ALA A 131 -18.17 -16.13 15.98
CA ALA A 131 -17.16 -15.06 15.98
C ALA A 131 -17.73 -13.74 15.39
N PRO A 132 -18.74 -13.13 16.04
CA PRO A 132 -19.44 -11.96 15.50
C PRO A 132 -18.52 -10.75 15.31
N THR A 133 -17.52 -10.55 16.17
CA THR A 133 -16.54 -9.46 16.05
C THR A 133 -15.68 -9.58 14.79
N ARG A 134 -15.15 -10.78 14.52
CA ARG A 134 -14.38 -11.09 13.31
C ARG A 134 -15.23 -10.96 12.05
N LEU A 135 -16.48 -11.40 12.10
CA LEU A 135 -17.43 -11.22 11.01
C LEU A 135 -17.66 -9.73 10.70
N THR A 136 -17.83 -8.89 11.73
CA THR A 136 -17.99 -7.43 11.56
C THR A 136 -16.76 -6.79 10.95
N LEU A 137 -15.56 -7.12 11.45
CA LEU A 137 -14.29 -6.64 10.87
C LEU A 137 -14.12 -7.09 9.43
N TRP A 138 -14.36 -8.38 9.14
CA TRP A 138 -14.29 -8.91 7.79
C TRP A 138 -15.28 -8.21 6.86
N ARG A 139 -16.52 -7.94 7.29
CA ARG A 139 -17.51 -7.18 6.50
C ARG A 139 -17.04 -5.74 6.22
N ALA A 140 -16.52 -5.05 7.23
CA ALA A 140 -16.00 -3.69 7.07
C ALA A 140 -14.83 -3.64 6.07
N ILE A 141 -13.86 -4.54 6.23
CA ILE A 141 -12.71 -4.63 5.33
C ILE A 141 -13.13 -5.09 3.94
N SER A 142 -14.14 -5.96 3.81
CA SER A 142 -14.68 -6.39 2.51
C SER A 142 -15.23 -5.21 1.71
N ARG A 143 -16.00 -4.32 2.36
CA ARG A 143 -16.50 -3.09 1.72
C ARG A 143 -15.36 -2.16 1.29
N LEU A 144 -14.32 -2.07 2.11
CA LEU A 144 -13.15 -1.26 1.78
C LEU A 144 -12.33 -1.87 0.62
N ASN A 145 -12.24 -3.20 0.58
CA ASN A 145 -11.53 -3.96 -0.43
C ASN A 145 -12.14 -3.81 -1.83
N GLU A 146 -13.45 -3.62 -1.94
CA GLU A 146 -14.11 -3.27 -3.21
C GLU A 146 -13.54 -1.98 -3.85
N ARG A 147 -13.06 -1.05 -3.01
CA ARG A 147 -12.41 0.20 -3.43
C ARG A 147 -10.89 0.13 -3.43
N HIS A 148 -10.29 -1.05 -3.23
CA HIS A 148 -8.83 -1.20 -3.10
C HIS A 148 -8.06 -0.63 -4.30
N MET A 149 -8.57 -0.82 -5.52
CA MET A 149 -7.96 -0.25 -6.73
C MET A 149 -7.92 1.28 -6.69
N LEU A 150 -9.03 1.92 -6.29
CA LEU A 150 -9.10 3.37 -6.16
C LEU A 150 -8.11 3.88 -5.10
N LEU A 151 -8.06 3.22 -3.95
CA LEU A 151 -7.13 3.55 -2.86
C LEU A 151 -5.67 3.36 -3.26
N ALA A 152 -5.37 2.36 -4.10
CA ALA A 152 -4.03 2.15 -4.65
C ALA A 152 -3.58 3.35 -5.49
N TRP A 153 -4.44 3.87 -6.37
CA TRP A 153 -4.12 5.02 -7.21
C TRP A 153 -4.03 6.33 -6.43
N ILE A 154 -4.99 6.60 -5.54
CA ILE A 154 -4.97 7.81 -4.71
C ILE A 154 -3.70 7.84 -3.84
N SER A 155 -3.37 6.72 -3.18
CA SER A 155 -2.15 6.64 -2.37
C SER A 155 -0.87 6.72 -3.20
N LEU A 156 -0.85 6.18 -4.42
CA LEU A 156 0.32 6.26 -5.32
C LEU A 156 0.59 7.67 -5.81
N ILE A 157 -0.46 8.39 -6.20
CA ILE A 157 -0.33 9.79 -6.63
C ILE A 157 0.08 10.65 -5.44
N TRP A 158 -0.59 10.47 -4.28
CA TRP A 158 -0.33 11.28 -3.10
C TRP A 158 1.08 11.09 -2.53
N VAL A 159 1.59 9.86 -2.47
CA VAL A 159 2.97 9.62 -1.99
C VAL A 159 4.00 10.26 -2.92
N GLY A 160 3.77 10.22 -4.24
CA GLY A 160 4.64 10.91 -5.21
C GLY A 160 4.62 12.43 -5.03
N LEU A 161 3.44 13.02 -4.80
CA LEU A 161 3.32 14.45 -4.49
C LEU A 161 3.98 14.81 -3.16
N THR A 162 3.85 13.94 -2.14
CA THR A 162 4.49 14.12 -0.83
C THR A 162 6.00 14.13 -0.98
N ASP A 163 6.58 13.19 -1.74
CA ASP A 163 8.03 13.13 -1.99
C ASP A 163 8.53 14.39 -2.72
N VAL A 164 7.81 14.85 -3.74
CA VAL A 164 8.14 16.10 -4.45
C VAL A 164 8.07 17.29 -3.51
N TYR A 165 7.01 17.38 -2.70
CA TYR A 165 6.82 18.47 -1.75
C TYR A 165 7.94 18.54 -0.69
N VAL A 166 8.25 17.42 -0.04
CA VAL A 166 9.34 17.33 0.95
C VAL A 166 10.68 17.64 0.29
N ARG A 167 10.91 17.18 -0.94
CA ARG A 167 12.14 17.49 -1.68
C ARG A 167 12.26 19.00 -1.95
N LEU A 168 11.20 19.65 -2.43
CA LEU A 168 11.22 21.09 -2.68
C LEU A 168 11.44 21.92 -1.42
N LEU A 169 10.88 21.48 -0.28
CA LEU A 169 11.17 22.07 1.03
C LEU A 169 12.63 21.89 1.42
N SER A 170 13.20 20.70 1.24
CA SER A 170 14.60 20.43 1.59
C SER A 170 15.60 21.22 0.74
N LEU A 171 15.20 21.63 -0.46
CA LEU A 171 15.98 22.46 -1.37
C LEU A 171 15.73 23.97 -1.18
N ASP A 172 14.91 24.36 -0.20
CA ASP A 172 14.48 25.75 0.06
C ASP A 172 13.83 26.45 -1.16
N VAL A 173 13.29 25.67 -2.11
CA VAL A 173 12.57 26.19 -3.29
C VAL A 173 11.19 26.70 -2.90
N ILE A 174 10.56 26.02 -1.93
CA ILE A 174 9.29 26.41 -1.33
C ILE A 174 9.47 26.51 0.18
N ARG A 175 8.66 27.34 0.84
CA ARG A 175 8.61 27.42 2.30
C ARG A 175 7.35 26.74 2.81
N ASP A 176 7.47 26.05 3.93
CA ASP A 176 6.32 25.43 4.58
C ASP A 176 5.43 26.52 5.19
N LEU A 177 4.16 26.52 4.79
CA LEU A 177 3.16 27.46 5.28
C LEU A 177 2.63 26.93 6.62
N ARG A 178 2.91 27.67 7.69
CA ARG A 178 2.52 27.33 9.06
C ARG A 178 1.21 27.99 9.42
N PHE A 179 0.31 27.24 10.05
CA PHE A 179 -0.94 27.78 10.57
C PHE A 179 -0.77 28.34 11.97
N PHE A 180 -0.08 27.61 12.86
CA PHE A 180 0.25 27.99 14.23
C PHE A 180 1.46 27.19 14.75
#